data_AF-A0A7J8ZLJ8-F1
#
_entry.id   AF-A0A7J8ZLJ8-F1
#
_cell.length_a   1.000
_cell.length_b   1.000
_cell.length_c   1.000
_cell.angle_alpha   90.00
_cell.angle_beta   90.00
_cell.angle_gamma   90.00
#
_symmetry.space_group_name_H-M   'P 1'
#
loop_
_entity.id
_entity.type
_entity.pdbx_description
1 polymer ?
#
loop_
_entity_poly.entity_id
_entity_poly.type
_entity_poly.pdbx_seq_one_letter_code
_entity_poly.pdbx_strand_id
1 'polypeptide(L)'
;MEGVEVLEAIADGLTVDQLAADESTSSFKDLIPYNGVLNLTGLHRPLLSVQLTKLKDGLAMGCAFNHAILDGTSTWHFMSSWAQICRGSNSIAAPPFLERTKARATRVKLELSFPPNPVASSNGHTDQAPQLREKFFRFSEAAIDKIKSKVNSNQPSAASKPFSTFQSLAVHIWQHVTQARCLKPEDYTVFTVFADCRKRVDPPMPDGYFGNLIQAIFTVTAAGLLLANPSDFGASVIQKAIEAHNAKAIEERNKEWEAAPKIFEFKDAGVNCVAVGSSPRFKVYDVDFGWGKPEGVRSGSNNRFDGMVYLYQGKSGGRSIDVEITLEAGTMKLLEKDKEFLMQ
;
A
#
# COMPACT_ATOMS: atom_id res chain seq x y z
N MET A 1 21.83 0.53 -19.98
CA MET A 1 22.09 -0.35 -18.82
C MET A 1 21.04 -1.44 -18.89
N GLU A 2 21.42 -2.66 -19.26
CA GLU A 2 20.48 -3.78 -19.38
C GLU A 2 20.46 -4.56 -18.07
N GLY A 3 19.28 -4.96 -17.62
CA GLY A 3 19.11 -5.87 -16.48
C GLY A 3 18.80 -5.20 -15.14
N VAL A 4 19.16 -5.92 -14.07
CA VAL A 4 18.89 -5.60 -12.67
C VAL A 4 20.19 -5.11 -12.03
N GLU A 5 20.13 -4.05 -11.22
CA GLU A 5 21.26 -3.66 -10.38
C GLU A 5 21.26 -4.51 -9.10
N VAL A 6 22.41 -5.06 -8.73
CA VAL A 6 22.58 -5.84 -7.50
C VAL A 6 23.73 -5.24 -6.71
N LEU A 7 23.47 -4.98 -5.43
CA LEU A 7 24.40 -4.38 -4.49
C LEU A 7 24.59 -5.32 -3.30
N GLU A 8 25.81 -5.42 -2.81
CA GLU A 8 26.16 -6.12 -1.58
C GLU A 8 26.67 -5.11 -0.55
N ALA A 9 26.19 -5.22 0.69
CA ALA A 9 26.54 -4.32 1.78
C ALA A 9 26.73 -5.08 3.10
N ILE A 10 27.36 -4.43 4.07
CA ILE A 10 27.59 -4.96 5.42
C ILE A 10 27.15 -3.91 6.44
N ALA A 11 26.36 -4.35 7.43
CA ALA A 11 25.90 -3.55 8.55
C ALA A 11 26.02 -4.33 9.86
N ASP A 12 27.25 -4.58 10.31
CA ASP A 12 27.56 -5.39 11.51
C ASP A 12 27.05 -4.78 12.83
N GLY A 13 26.61 -3.52 12.81
CA GLY A 13 25.98 -2.83 13.94
C GLY A 13 24.47 -3.04 14.05
N LEU A 14 23.83 -3.66 13.05
CA LEU A 14 22.38 -3.90 13.01
C LEU A 14 22.06 -5.38 13.22
N THR A 15 20.99 -5.65 13.97
CA THR A 15 20.44 -6.99 14.15
C THR A 15 19.08 -7.15 13.47
N VAL A 16 18.68 -8.39 13.20
CA VAL A 16 17.34 -8.71 12.68
C VAL A 16 16.25 -8.17 13.61
N ASP A 17 16.38 -8.33 14.92
CA ASP A 17 15.39 -7.87 15.90
C ASP A 17 15.21 -6.35 15.89
N GLN A 18 16.28 -5.57 15.69
CA GLN A 18 16.19 -4.12 15.56
C GLN A 18 15.40 -3.69 14.33
N LEU A 19 15.47 -4.45 13.24
CA LEU A 19 14.72 -4.17 12.01
C LEU A 19 13.27 -4.71 12.06
N ALA A 20 13.03 -5.75 12.87
CA ALA A 20 11.71 -6.35 13.05
C ALA A 20 10.81 -5.58 14.04
N ALA A 21 11.37 -4.61 14.77
CA ALA A 21 10.65 -3.74 15.69
C ALA A 21 9.50 -2.98 15.02
N ASP A 22 8.58 -2.47 15.85
CA ASP A 22 7.32 -1.88 15.41
C ASP A 22 7.48 -0.48 14.85
N GLU A 23 8.49 0.24 15.34
CA GLU A 23 8.86 1.55 14.84
C GLU A 23 10.02 1.40 13.88
N SER A 24 9.95 2.11 12.75
CA SER A 24 11.06 2.14 11.81
C SER A 24 12.24 2.91 12.40
N THR A 25 13.44 2.37 12.20
CA THR A 25 14.68 3.07 12.51
C THR A 25 15.12 3.89 11.31
N SER A 26 15.84 4.99 11.54
CA SER A 26 16.42 5.80 10.45
C SER A 26 17.29 4.96 9.51
N SER A 27 17.95 3.93 10.06
CA SER A 27 18.80 2.97 9.34
C SER A 27 18.05 2.14 8.29
N PHE A 28 16.71 2.05 8.36
CA PHE A 28 15.93 1.30 7.37
C PHE A 28 16.09 1.85 5.95
N LYS A 29 16.31 3.16 5.83
CA LYS A 29 16.53 3.82 4.54
C LYS A 29 17.87 3.42 3.90
N ASP A 30 18.86 3.07 4.69
CA ASP A 30 20.17 2.67 4.16
C ASP A 30 20.17 1.22 3.64
N LEU A 31 19.13 0.45 3.97
CA LEU A 31 18.96 -0.94 3.54
C LEU A 31 18.21 -1.07 2.21
N ILE A 32 17.66 0.03 1.66
CA ILE A 32 16.85 0.02 0.44
C ILE A 32 17.54 0.88 -0.63
N PRO A 33 17.86 0.31 -1.80
CA PRO A 33 18.43 1.10 -2.88
C PRO A 33 17.41 2.11 -3.43
N TYR A 34 17.89 3.15 -4.09
CA TYR A 34 17.05 4.11 -4.81
C TYR A 34 16.01 4.85 -3.94
N ASN A 35 16.29 5.06 -2.66
CA ASN A 35 15.51 6.00 -1.84
C ASN A 35 15.61 7.43 -2.42
N GLY A 36 14.48 8.15 -2.46
CA GLY A 36 14.34 9.47 -3.06
C GLY A 36 14.40 9.50 -4.59
N VAL A 37 14.49 8.35 -5.25
CA VAL A 37 14.58 8.27 -6.71
C VAL A 37 13.18 8.20 -7.34
N LEU A 38 12.90 9.11 -8.26
CA LEU A 38 11.63 9.16 -8.98
C LEU A 38 11.54 8.06 -10.05
N ASN A 39 10.34 7.52 -10.28
CA ASN A 39 10.07 6.54 -11.35
C ASN A 39 10.53 7.03 -12.74
N LEU A 40 10.50 8.35 -12.99
CA LEU A 40 10.95 8.93 -14.26
C LEU A 40 12.43 8.64 -14.56
N THR A 41 13.26 8.49 -13.53
CA THR A 41 14.68 8.16 -13.71
C THR A 41 14.91 6.78 -14.32
N GLY A 42 13.90 5.90 -14.30
CA GLY A 42 13.95 4.59 -14.97
C GLY A 42 14.09 4.65 -16.49
N LEU A 43 13.97 5.84 -17.11
CA LEU A 43 14.35 6.04 -18.51
C LEU A 43 15.87 5.88 -18.75
N HIS A 44 16.67 6.06 -17.69
CA HIS A 44 18.13 6.07 -17.75
C HIS A 44 18.79 5.16 -16.71
N ARG A 45 18.00 4.45 -15.90
CA ARG A 45 18.45 3.57 -14.81
C ARG A 45 17.70 2.23 -14.83
N PRO A 46 18.26 1.17 -14.22
CA PRO A 46 17.59 -0.10 -14.03
C PRO A 46 16.21 0.06 -13.38
N LEU A 47 15.26 -0.76 -13.82
CA LEU A 47 13.88 -0.75 -13.32
C LEU A 47 13.70 -1.61 -12.06
N LEU A 48 14.74 -2.37 -11.69
CA LEU A 48 14.88 -3.10 -10.44
C LEU A 48 16.30 -2.92 -9.92
N SER A 49 16.43 -2.55 -8.64
CA SER A 49 17.67 -2.60 -7.89
C SER A 49 17.45 -3.43 -6.61
N VAL A 50 18.41 -4.30 -6.30
CA VAL A 50 18.38 -5.20 -5.14
C VAL A 50 19.63 -4.97 -4.31
N GLN A 51 19.48 -4.76 -3.01
CA GLN A 51 20.58 -4.68 -2.06
C GLN A 51 20.50 -5.83 -1.06
N LEU A 52 21.54 -6.65 -1.00
CA LEU A 52 21.73 -7.69 0.01
C LEU A 52 22.69 -7.16 1.07
N THR A 53 22.17 -6.95 2.29
CA THR A 53 22.95 -6.39 3.40
C THR A 53 23.15 -7.45 4.47
N LYS A 54 24.40 -7.88 4.68
CA LYS A 54 24.77 -8.75 5.80
C LYS A 54 24.63 -7.97 7.11
N LEU A 55 23.84 -8.51 8.04
CA LEU A 55 23.65 -8.00 9.39
C LEU A 55 24.54 -8.76 10.37
N LYS A 56 24.57 -8.32 11.64
CA LYS A 56 25.29 -9.01 12.71
C LYS A 56 24.88 -10.48 12.88
N ASP A 57 23.59 -10.75 12.72
CA ASP A 57 22.94 -12.04 13.00
C ASP A 57 21.98 -12.50 11.89
N GLY A 58 22.05 -11.90 10.69
CA GLY A 58 21.15 -12.23 9.60
C GLY A 58 21.42 -11.49 8.29
N LEU A 59 20.37 -11.35 7.47
CA LEU A 59 20.41 -10.72 6.15
C LEU A 59 19.20 -9.81 5.97
N ALA A 60 19.41 -8.60 5.48
CA ALA A 60 18.35 -7.74 4.96
C ALA A 60 18.41 -7.69 3.43
N MET A 61 17.25 -7.78 2.78
CA MET A 61 17.12 -7.62 1.33
C MET A 61 16.23 -6.41 1.03
N GLY A 62 16.83 -5.35 0.51
CA GLY A 62 16.12 -4.18 0.01
C GLY A 62 15.84 -4.31 -1.48
N CYS A 63 14.61 -4.05 -1.91
CA CYS A 63 14.24 -4.04 -3.32
C CYS A 63 13.62 -2.70 -3.70
N ALA A 64 14.09 -2.13 -4.81
CA ALA A 64 13.48 -0.95 -5.42
C ALA A 64 12.97 -1.28 -6.81
N PHE A 65 11.65 -1.26 -6.97
CA PHE A 65 10.97 -1.47 -8.25
C PHE A 65 10.50 -0.14 -8.83
N ASN A 66 10.65 0.03 -10.14
CA ASN A 66 10.00 1.14 -10.83
C ASN A 66 8.49 0.85 -10.98
N HIS A 67 7.68 1.60 -10.25
CA HIS A 67 6.24 1.37 -10.21
C HIS A 67 5.54 1.70 -11.55
N ALA A 68 6.21 2.38 -12.49
CA ALA A 68 5.63 2.61 -13.83
C ALA A 68 5.43 1.31 -14.63
N ILE A 69 6.19 0.25 -14.33
CA ILE A 69 6.11 -1.00 -15.09
C ILE A 69 5.33 -2.12 -14.41
N LEU A 70 5.04 -2.02 -13.11
CA LEU A 70 4.40 -3.08 -12.34
C LEU A 70 3.67 -2.54 -11.10
N ASP A 71 2.56 -3.17 -10.73
CA ASP A 71 1.82 -2.95 -9.49
C ASP A 71 2.18 -3.97 -8.41
N GLY A 72 1.61 -3.84 -7.20
CA GLY A 72 1.86 -4.77 -6.09
C GLY A 72 1.57 -6.24 -6.42
N THR A 73 0.52 -6.53 -7.20
CA THR A 73 0.22 -7.90 -7.65
C THR A 73 1.37 -8.46 -8.48
N SER A 74 1.88 -7.68 -9.43
CA SER A 74 3.03 -8.06 -10.25
C SER A 74 4.34 -8.12 -9.47
N THR A 75 4.56 -7.23 -8.49
CA THR A 75 5.72 -7.27 -7.58
C THR A 75 5.78 -8.61 -6.86
N TRP A 76 4.69 -9.02 -6.21
CA TRP A 76 4.70 -10.24 -5.41
C TRP A 76 4.65 -11.51 -6.26
N HIS A 77 4.10 -11.44 -7.47
CA HIS A 77 4.27 -12.49 -8.48
C HIS A 77 5.75 -12.68 -8.85
N PHE A 78 6.47 -11.58 -9.13
CA PHE A 78 7.91 -11.64 -9.39
C PHE A 78 8.68 -12.20 -8.20
N MET A 79 8.48 -11.67 -6.99
CA MET A 79 9.20 -12.11 -5.78
C MET A 79 8.97 -13.59 -5.48
N SER A 80 7.72 -14.07 -5.58
CA SER A 80 7.40 -15.47 -5.36
C SER A 80 8.03 -16.39 -6.40
N SER A 81 8.04 -15.96 -7.66
CA SER A 81 8.65 -16.70 -8.77
C SER A 81 10.17 -16.78 -8.62
N TRP A 82 10.81 -15.68 -8.24
CA TRP A 82 12.25 -15.63 -8.00
C TRP A 82 12.65 -16.53 -6.83
N ALA A 83 11.92 -16.47 -5.72
CA ALA A 83 12.12 -17.34 -4.56
C ALA A 83 11.95 -18.84 -4.89
N GLN A 84 10.98 -19.20 -5.75
CA GLN A 84 10.83 -20.59 -6.24
C GLN A 84 12.06 -21.07 -7.02
N ILE A 85 12.60 -20.23 -7.90
CA ILE A 85 13.79 -20.55 -8.70
C ILE A 85 15.02 -20.71 -7.79
N CYS A 86 15.21 -19.80 -6.81
CA CYS A 86 16.30 -19.90 -5.85
C CYS A 86 16.29 -21.19 -5.03
N ARG A 87 15.10 -21.77 -4.78
CA ARG A 87 14.94 -23.07 -4.12
C ARG A 87 15.05 -24.28 -5.06
N GLY A 88 15.48 -24.08 -6.30
CA GLY A 88 15.72 -25.14 -7.28
C GLY A 88 14.51 -25.55 -8.11
N SER A 89 13.43 -24.74 -8.14
CA SER A 89 12.32 -25.01 -9.05
C SER A 89 12.73 -24.76 -10.50
N ASN A 90 12.48 -25.75 -11.37
CA ASN A 90 12.76 -25.65 -12.81
C ASN A 90 11.73 -24.81 -13.58
N SER A 91 10.61 -24.45 -12.93
CA SER A 91 9.58 -23.59 -13.49
C SER A 91 8.91 -22.76 -12.40
N ILE A 92 8.23 -21.69 -12.82
CA ILE A 92 7.43 -20.84 -11.93
C ILE A 92 5.97 -21.28 -11.99
N ALA A 93 5.26 -21.17 -10.85
CA ALA A 93 3.90 -21.70 -10.72
C ALA A 93 2.89 -21.10 -11.73
N ALA A 94 3.08 -19.83 -12.10
CA ALA A 94 2.26 -19.13 -13.08
C ALA A 94 3.17 -18.29 -13.99
N PRO A 95 3.24 -18.59 -15.30
CA PRO A 95 3.95 -17.74 -16.26
C PRO A 95 3.33 -16.34 -16.32
N PRO A 96 4.14 -15.27 -16.43
CA PRO A 96 3.60 -13.92 -16.58
C PRO A 96 2.95 -13.76 -17.95
N PHE A 97 1.76 -13.16 -17.95
CA PHE A 97 1.06 -12.73 -19.15
C PHE A 97 1.50 -11.32 -19.50
N LEU A 98 2.23 -11.17 -20.62
CA LEU A 98 2.96 -9.95 -20.98
C LEU A 98 2.27 -9.07 -22.04
N GLU A 99 1.15 -9.51 -22.62
CA GLU A 99 0.45 -8.73 -23.66
C GLU A 99 -0.34 -7.56 -23.06
N ARG A 100 0.37 -6.49 -22.67
CA ARG A 100 -0.22 -5.30 -22.02
C ARG A 100 -1.29 -4.60 -22.86
N THR A 101 -1.18 -4.69 -24.18
CA THR A 101 -2.15 -4.13 -25.13
C THR A 101 -3.55 -4.73 -25.01
N LYS A 102 -3.67 -5.96 -24.47
CA LYS A 102 -4.99 -6.56 -24.18
C LYS A 102 -5.72 -5.86 -23.04
N ALA A 103 -5.00 -5.25 -22.10
CA ALA A 103 -5.61 -4.43 -21.05
C ALA A 103 -5.94 -3.02 -21.57
N ARG A 104 -4.99 -2.39 -22.29
CA ARG A 104 -5.18 -1.08 -22.91
C ARG A 104 -4.17 -0.88 -24.04
N ALA A 105 -4.63 -0.51 -25.24
CA ALA A 105 -3.78 -0.27 -26.42
C ALA A 105 -3.60 1.23 -26.76
N THR A 106 -4.22 2.13 -26.01
CA THR A 106 -4.11 3.58 -26.23
C THR A 106 -2.71 4.07 -25.87
N ARG A 107 -2.11 4.87 -26.77
CA ARG A 107 -0.87 5.60 -26.48
C ARG A 107 -1.21 7.05 -26.22
N VAL A 108 -0.83 7.54 -25.04
CA VAL A 108 -1.00 8.94 -24.65
C VAL A 108 0.38 9.57 -24.57
N LYS A 109 0.53 10.75 -25.19
CA LYS A 109 1.76 11.55 -25.04
C LYS A 109 1.67 12.26 -23.69
N LEU A 110 2.63 11.98 -22.81
CA LEU A 110 2.80 12.68 -21.55
C LEU A 110 4.09 13.49 -21.64
N GLU A 111 3.99 14.80 -21.45
CA GLU A 111 5.17 15.67 -21.35
C GLU A 111 5.80 15.46 -19.97
N LEU A 112 6.85 14.64 -19.94
CA LEU A 112 7.59 14.32 -18.72
C LEU A 112 8.62 15.42 -18.49
N SER A 113 8.33 16.33 -17.57
CA SER A 113 9.34 17.26 -17.05
C SER A 113 9.83 16.78 -15.70
N PHE A 114 11.15 16.79 -15.49
CA PHE A 114 11.67 16.64 -14.14
C PHE A 114 11.24 17.88 -13.35
N PRO A 115 10.61 17.70 -12.18
CA PRO A 115 10.29 18.83 -11.35
C PRO A 115 11.60 19.54 -10.95
N PRO A 116 11.63 20.88 -10.92
CA PRO A 116 12.85 21.66 -10.63
C PRO A 116 13.42 21.37 -9.24
N ASN A 117 12.62 20.78 -8.34
CA ASN A 117 13.07 20.27 -7.05
C ASN A 117 12.42 18.90 -6.75
N PRO A 118 13.08 17.77 -7.05
CA PRO A 118 12.50 16.42 -6.92
C PRO A 118 12.16 16.05 -5.46
N VAL A 119 12.75 16.73 -4.47
CA VAL A 119 12.49 16.50 -3.04
C VAL A 119 11.24 17.23 -2.55
N ALA A 120 10.90 18.37 -3.16
CA ALA A 120 9.72 19.17 -2.79
C ALA A 120 8.44 18.73 -3.51
N SER A 121 8.58 18.10 -4.66
CA SER A 121 7.49 17.80 -5.59
C SER A 121 6.78 16.46 -5.34
N SER A 122 7.25 15.64 -4.41
CA SER A 122 6.45 14.50 -3.91
C SER A 122 5.45 14.91 -2.83
N ASN A 123 5.68 16.03 -2.14
CA ASN A 123 5.00 16.28 -0.86
C ASN A 123 4.51 17.72 -0.62
N GLY A 124 4.57 18.63 -1.60
CA GLY A 124 4.00 19.99 -1.43
C GLY A 124 4.59 20.76 -0.24
N HIS A 125 5.89 20.60 0.00
CA HIS A 125 6.53 21.06 1.24
C HIS A 125 6.76 22.58 1.27
N THR A 126 6.31 23.20 2.36
CA THR A 126 6.79 24.48 2.89
C THR A 126 8.02 24.25 3.78
N ASP A 127 8.75 25.31 4.15
CA ASP A 127 10.07 25.27 4.81
C ASP A 127 10.15 24.56 6.18
N GLN A 128 9.05 24.01 6.71
CA GLN A 128 9.03 23.10 7.87
C GLN A 128 8.02 21.98 7.63
N ALA A 129 8.42 20.94 6.89
CA ALA A 129 7.60 19.74 6.75
C ALA A 129 7.34 19.10 8.15
N PRO A 130 6.08 18.76 8.48
CA PRO A 130 5.78 18.11 9.75
C PRO A 130 6.51 16.77 9.86
N GLN A 131 7.03 16.47 11.06
CA GLN A 131 7.73 15.22 11.30
C GLN A 131 6.75 14.06 11.16
N LEU A 132 6.98 13.18 10.19
CA LEU A 132 6.22 11.93 10.03
C LEU A 132 6.80 10.83 10.93
N ARG A 133 5.92 10.01 11.50
CA ARG A 133 6.24 8.77 12.20
C ARG A 133 5.58 7.59 11.51
N GLU A 134 6.30 6.48 11.52
CA GLU A 134 5.87 5.21 10.92
C GLU A 134 5.77 4.18 12.02
N LYS A 135 4.65 3.45 12.07
CA LYS A 135 4.44 2.46 13.11
C LYS A 135 3.63 1.27 12.62
N PHE A 136 4.01 0.09 13.08
CA PHE A 136 3.23 -1.14 12.95
C PHE A 136 2.22 -1.27 14.09
N PHE A 137 0.99 -1.57 13.71
CA PHE A 137 -0.07 -2.01 14.60
C PHE A 137 -0.48 -3.42 14.20
N ARG A 138 -0.39 -4.37 15.13
CA ARG A 138 -0.69 -5.78 14.86
C ARG A 138 -2.08 -6.13 15.37
N PHE A 139 -2.96 -6.47 14.46
CA PHE A 139 -4.31 -6.92 14.78
C PHE A 139 -4.34 -8.45 14.75
N SER A 140 -4.53 -9.04 15.93
CA SER A 140 -4.74 -10.49 16.06
C SER A 140 -6.03 -10.93 15.38
N GLU A 141 -6.20 -12.23 15.14
CA GLU A 141 -7.45 -12.74 14.56
C GLU A 141 -8.68 -12.37 15.39
N ALA A 142 -8.56 -12.46 16.72
CA ALA A 142 -9.65 -12.09 17.64
C ALA A 142 -9.98 -10.59 17.54
N ALA A 143 -8.97 -9.72 17.39
CA ALA A 143 -9.18 -8.29 17.17
C ALA A 143 -9.91 -8.04 15.85
N ILE A 144 -9.46 -8.69 14.76
CA ILE A 144 -10.10 -8.61 13.44
C ILE A 144 -11.55 -9.08 13.49
N ASP A 145 -11.83 -10.18 14.19
CA ASP A 145 -13.20 -10.70 14.37
C ASP A 145 -14.09 -9.74 15.14
N LYS A 146 -13.56 -9.16 16.23
CA LYS A 146 -14.29 -8.19 17.04
C LYS A 146 -14.61 -6.93 16.23
N ILE A 147 -13.64 -6.40 15.47
CA ILE A 147 -13.86 -5.26 14.56
C ILE A 147 -14.93 -5.62 13.53
N LYS A 148 -14.78 -6.76 12.84
CA LYS A 148 -15.72 -7.18 11.80
C LYS A 148 -17.12 -7.42 12.35
N SER A 149 -17.25 -8.01 13.52
CA SER A 149 -18.53 -8.24 14.20
C SER A 149 -19.20 -6.92 14.58
N LYS A 150 -18.46 -5.97 15.19
CA LYS A 150 -18.95 -4.62 15.54
C LYS A 150 -19.48 -3.88 14.30
N VAL A 151 -18.75 -3.91 13.19
CA VAL A 151 -19.15 -3.21 11.96
C VAL A 151 -20.37 -3.87 11.30
N ASN A 152 -20.60 -5.17 11.49
CA ASN A 152 -21.73 -5.87 10.91
C ASN A 152 -22.96 -5.97 11.84
N SER A 153 -22.87 -5.55 13.10
CA SER A 153 -23.98 -5.70 14.08
C SER A 153 -25.18 -4.81 13.77
N ASN A 154 -24.97 -3.70 13.06
CA ASN A 154 -26.00 -2.68 12.81
C ASN A 154 -26.59 -2.76 11.39
N GLN A 155 -26.36 -3.87 10.69
CA GLN A 155 -26.86 -4.03 9.31
C GLN A 155 -28.39 -3.91 9.26
N PRO A 156 -28.94 -3.02 8.41
CA PRO A 156 -30.37 -2.71 8.40
C PRO A 156 -31.26 -3.89 7.98
N SER A 157 -30.69 -4.95 7.38
CA SER A 157 -31.43 -6.17 7.08
C SER A 157 -30.52 -7.40 7.02
N ALA A 158 -31.06 -8.58 7.32
CA ALA A 158 -30.38 -9.87 7.14
C ALA A 158 -30.08 -10.20 5.65
N ALA A 159 -30.69 -9.48 4.71
CA ALA A 159 -30.46 -9.64 3.27
C ALA A 159 -29.29 -8.77 2.74
N SER A 160 -28.79 -7.84 3.55
CA SER A 160 -27.68 -6.97 3.15
C SER A 160 -26.38 -7.75 3.06
N LYS A 161 -25.58 -7.51 2.02
CA LYS A 161 -24.26 -8.13 1.85
C LYS A 161 -23.35 -7.69 3.00
N PRO A 162 -22.79 -8.63 3.78
CA PRO A 162 -21.95 -8.29 4.93
C PRO A 162 -20.68 -7.56 4.50
N PHE A 163 -20.17 -6.71 5.39
CA PHE A 163 -18.89 -6.05 5.19
C PHE A 163 -17.75 -7.05 5.32
N SER A 164 -16.83 -6.98 4.37
CA SER A 164 -15.61 -7.79 4.35
C SER A 164 -14.65 -7.38 5.47
N THR A 165 -13.70 -8.26 5.80
CA THR A 165 -12.61 -7.96 6.74
C THR A 165 -11.86 -6.69 6.36
N PHE A 166 -11.59 -6.48 5.06
CA PHE A 166 -10.97 -5.27 4.56
C PHE A 166 -11.81 -4.04 4.88
N GLN A 167 -13.11 -4.04 4.55
CA GLN A 167 -14.00 -2.89 4.80
C GLN A 167 -14.13 -2.58 6.29
N SER A 168 -14.21 -3.60 7.14
CA SER A 168 -14.31 -3.41 8.58
C SER A 168 -13.02 -2.85 9.19
N LEU A 169 -11.85 -3.35 8.80
CA LEU A 169 -10.58 -2.80 9.27
C LEU A 169 -10.30 -1.41 8.69
N ALA A 170 -10.65 -1.19 7.42
CA ALA A 170 -10.52 0.09 6.74
C ALA A 170 -11.30 1.20 7.45
N VAL A 171 -12.59 0.96 7.79
CA VAL A 171 -13.38 1.96 8.51
C VAL A 171 -12.88 2.17 9.93
N HIS A 172 -12.42 1.12 10.61
CA HIS A 172 -11.79 1.23 11.94
C HIS A 172 -10.60 2.18 11.90
N ILE A 173 -9.66 1.95 10.99
CA ILE A 173 -8.49 2.83 10.80
C ILE A 173 -8.94 4.25 10.42
N TRP A 174 -9.87 4.40 9.49
CA TRP A 174 -10.31 5.71 9.02
C TRP A 174 -10.97 6.56 10.11
N GLN A 175 -11.83 5.96 10.94
CA GLN A 175 -12.47 6.63 12.08
C GLN A 175 -11.42 7.08 13.10
N HIS A 176 -10.54 6.17 13.53
CA HIS A 176 -9.56 6.46 14.56
C HIS A 176 -8.47 7.44 14.09
N VAL A 177 -8.04 7.40 12.83
CA VAL A 177 -7.14 8.42 12.27
C VAL A 177 -7.83 9.78 12.15
N THR A 178 -9.09 9.81 11.70
CA THR A 178 -9.90 11.05 11.65
C THR A 178 -10.05 11.68 13.05
N GLN A 179 -10.30 10.87 14.07
CA GLN A 179 -10.37 11.30 15.46
C GLN A 179 -9.00 11.79 15.99
N ALA A 180 -7.92 11.05 15.72
CA ALA A 180 -6.57 11.41 16.12
C ALA A 180 -6.05 12.69 15.44
N ARG A 181 -6.57 13.04 14.26
CA ARG A 181 -6.32 14.33 13.60
C ARG A 181 -7.09 15.50 14.23
N CYS A 182 -8.03 15.23 15.14
CA CYS A 182 -8.87 16.23 15.78
C CYS A 182 -9.61 17.11 14.77
N LEU A 183 -10.09 16.52 13.68
CA LEU A 183 -10.81 17.23 12.62
C LEU A 183 -12.12 17.83 13.16
N LYS A 184 -12.48 19.02 12.67
CA LYS A 184 -13.77 19.63 12.98
C LYS A 184 -14.89 18.87 12.28
N PRO A 185 -16.13 18.90 12.81
CA PRO A 185 -17.24 18.18 12.20
C PRO A 185 -17.48 18.50 10.71
N GLU A 186 -17.23 19.75 10.30
CA GLU A 186 -17.37 20.26 8.94
C GLU A 186 -16.18 19.92 8.00
N ASP A 187 -15.04 19.47 8.54
CA ASP A 187 -13.88 19.12 7.72
C ASP A 187 -14.17 17.86 6.91
N TYR A 188 -13.71 17.83 5.65
CA TYR A 188 -13.76 16.62 4.84
C TYR A 188 -12.60 15.68 5.18
N THR A 189 -12.89 14.39 5.16
CA THR A 189 -11.88 13.34 5.16
C THR A 189 -12.09 12.41 3.98
N VAL A 190 -10.98 12.01 3.35
CA VAL A 190 -10.96 11.14 2.18
C VAL A 190 -10.43 9.77 2.59
N PHE A 191 -11.06 8.70 2.10
CA PHE A 191 -10.51 7.36 2.17
C PHE A 191 -10.27 6.81 0.77
N THR A 192 -9.06 6.32 0.55
CA THR A 192 -8.60 5.85 -0.76
C THR A 192 -8.20 4.38 -0.68
N VAL A 193 -8.66 3.57 -1.64
CA VAL A 193 -8.17 2.21 -1.85
C VAL A 193 -7.62 2.05 -3.26
N PHE A 194 -6.44 1.45 -3.39
CA PHE A 194 -5.88 1.06 -4.68
C PHE A 194 -6.40 -0.32 -5.07
N ALA A 195 -7.35 -0.37 -6.01
CA ALA A 195 -8.03 -1.61 -6.38
C ALA A 195 -7.31 -2.32 -7.54
N ASP A 196 -7.16 -3.64 -7.43
CA ASP A 196 -6.77 -4.50 -8.56
C ASP A 196 -7.94 -4.59 -9.55
N CYS A 197 -7.68 -4.18 -10.78
CA CYS A 197 -8.65 -4.11 -11.87
C CYS A 197 -8.61 -5.35 -12.78
N ARG A 198 -7.69 -6.32 -12.58
CA ARG A 198 -7.58 -7.53 -13.43
C ARG A 198 -8.91 -8.26 -13.64
N LYS A 199 -9.68 -8.45 -12.57
CA LYS A 199 -10.99 -9.12 -12.61
C LYS A 199 -12.17 -8.19 -12.86
N ARG A 200 -11.92 -6.88 -13.00
CA ARG A 200 -12.96 -5.84 -13.11
C ARG A 200 -13.09 -5.28 -14.52
N VAL A 201 -12.06 -5.36 -15.34
CA VAL A 201 -12.12 -5.02 -16.76
C VAL A 201 -12.91 -6.08 -17.55
N ASP A 202 -13.40 -5.70 -18.72
CA ASP A 202 -14.16 -6.58 -19.62
C ASP A 202 -13.52 -6.59 -21.02
N PRO A 203 -13.00 -7.75 -21.49
CA PRO A 203 -12.93 -9.03 -20.79
C PRO A 203 -11.94 -9.00 -19.60
N PRO A 204 -12.13 -9.84 -18.56
CA PRO A 204 -11.19 -9.95 -17.45
C PRO A 204 -9.79 -10.37 -17.92
N MET A 205 -8.75 -9.81 -17.29
CA MET A 205 -7.38 -10.20 -17.55
C MET A 205 -7.00 -11.52 -16.85
N PRO A 206 -6.06 -12.30 -17.43
CA PRO A 206 -5.50 -13.48 -16.76
C PRO A 206 -4.88 -13.11 -15.40
N ASP A 207 -4.92 -14.04 -14.45
CA ASP A 207 -4.32 -13.83 -13.12
C ASP A 207 -2.82 -13.52 -13.20
N GLY A 208 -2.13 -14.09 -14.19
CA GLY A 208 -0.72 -13.83 -14.45
C GLY A 208 -0.41 -12.51 -15.15
N TYR A 209 -1.39 -11.61 -15.39
CA TYR A 209 -1.13 -10.31 -16.02
C TYR A 209 -0.05 -9.54 -15.27
N PHE A 210 1.05 -9.27 -15.98
CA PHE A 210 2.23 -8.62 -15.41
C PHE A 210 2.35 -7.17 -15.91
N GLY A 211 2.11 -6.24 -15.00
CA GLY A 211 2.04 -4.81 -15.29
C GLY A 211 1.21 -4.07 -14.25
N ASN A 212 0.96 -2.78 -14.49
CA ASN A 212 -0.02 -2.04 -13.70
C ASN A 212 -1.42 -2.29 -14.24
N LEU A 213 -2.31 -2.79 -13.40
CA LEU A 213 -3.74 -2.78 -13.66
C LEU A 213 -4.48 -2.44 -12.36
N ILE A 214 -4.18 -1.23 -11.87
CA ILE A 214 -4.69 -0.69 -10.62
C ILE A 214 -5.34 0.67 -10.85
N GLN A 215 -6.38 0.99 -10.09
CA GLN A 215 -6.94 2.33 -10.01
C GLN A 215 -7.27 2.71 -8.56
N ALA A 216 -7.07 3.97 -8.21
CA ALA A 216 -7.45 4.51 -6.91
C ALA A 216 -8.96 4.77 -6.86
N ILE A 217 -9.64 4.28 -5.82
CA ILE A 217 -11.05 4.55 -5.55
C ILE A 217 -11.10 5.49 -4.36
N PHE A 218 -11.64 6.69 -4.59
CA PHE A 218 -11.76 7.74 -3.58
C PHE A 218 -13.17 7.76 -3.00
N THR A 219 -13.25 7.93 -1.69
CA THR A 219 -14.50 8.20 -0.96
C THR A 219 -14.30 9.40 -0.06
N VAL A 220 -15.31 10.25 0.05
CA VAL A 220 -15.26 11.47 0.86
C VAL A 220 -16.50 11.56 1.73
N THR A 221 -16.32 12.01 2.96
CA THR A 221 -17.41 12.37 3.87
C THR A 221 -16.94 13.44 4.84
N ALA A 222 -17.89 14.12 5.50
CA ALA A 222 -17.58 15.02 6.60
C ALA A 222 -17.11 14.21 7.81
N ALA A 223 -16.08 14.69 8.51
CA ALA A 223 -15.53 14.04 9.70
C ALA A 223 -16.59 13.85 10.79
N GLY A 224 -17.48 14.84 10.97
CA GLY A 224 -18.60 14.74 11.91
C GLY A 224 -19.56 13.61 11.57
N LEU A 225 -19.85 13.38 10.28
CA LEU A 225 -20.69 12.25 9.86
C LEU A 225 -20.00 10.91 10.11
N LEU A 226 -18.71 10.81 9.82
CA LEU A 226 -17.93 9.59 10.04
C LEU A 226 -17.82 9.20 11.52
N LEU A 227 -17.66 10.19 12.40
CA LEU A 227 -17.45 9.97 13.83
C LEU A 227 -18.75 9.88 14.65
N ALA A 228 -19.82 10.57 14.25
CA ALA A 228 -21.09 10.55 14.98
C ALA A 228 -21.97 9.33 14.65
N ASN A 229 -21.72 8.66 13.51
CA ASN A 229 -22.44 7.45 13.12
C ASN A 229 -21.67 6.19 13.52
N PRO A 230 -22.36 5.05 13.70
CA PRO A 230 -21.66 3.79 13.94
C PRO A 230 -20.82 3.37 12.72
N SER A 231 -19.85 2.48 12.93
CA SER A 231 -18.85 2.11 11.94
C SER A 231 -19.41 1.50 10.65
N ASP A 232 -20.65 1.01 10.65
CA ASP A 232 -21.35 0.53 9.46
C ASP A 232 -21.62 1.65 8.44
N PHE A 233 -21.82 2.90 8.88
CA PHE A 233 -21.96 4.05 7.98
C PHE A 233 -20.72 4.19 7.09
N GLY A 234 -19.53 4.32 7.70
CA GLY A 234 -18.29 4.45 6.94
C GLY A 234 -17.98 3.21 6.10
N ALA A 235 -18.26 2.02 6.62
CA ALA A 235 -18.11 0.78 5.86
C ALA A 235 -19.04 0.74 4.63
N SER A 236 -20.26 1.28 4.73
CA SER A 236 -21.20 1.37 3.63
C SER A 236 -20.74 2.36 2.54
N VAL A 237 -20.12 3.47 2.94
CA VAL A 237 -19.52 4.44 2.01
C VAL A 237 -18.40 3.78 1.22
N ILE A 238 -17.49 3.07 1.90
CA ILE A 238 -16.40 2.31 1.26
C ILE A 238 -16.97 1.20 0.36
N GLN A 239 -17.96 0.44 0.82
CA GLN A 239 -18.57 -0.65 0.06
C GLN A 239 -19.20 -0.16 -1.25
N LYS A 240 -20.03 0.89 -1.18
CA LYS A 240 -20.68 1.46 -2.37
C LYS A 240 -19.65 1.92 -3.41
N ALA A 241 -18.57 2.57 -2.99
CA ALA A 241 -17.53 3.02 -3.91
C ALA A 241 -16.77 1.86 -4.56
N ILE A 242 -16.46 0.80 -3.80
CA ILE A 242 -15.82 -0.41 -4.33
C ILE A 242 -16.73 -1.14 -5.32
N GLU A 243 -18.04 -1.17 -5.06
CA GLU A 243 -19.03 -1.85 -5.91
C GLU A 243 -19.34 -1.05 -7.19
N ALA A 244 -19.35 0.28 -7.11
CA ALA A 244 -19.48 1.16 -8.26
C ALA A 244 -18.28 1.09 -9.22
N HIS A 245 -17.12 0.64 -8.75
CA HIS A 245 -15.89 0.54 -9.53
C HIS A 245 -15.84 -0.71 -10.44
N ASN A 246 -16.71 -0.75 -11.45
CA ASN A 246 -16.84 -1.82 -12.42
C ASN A 246 -16.09 -1.52 -13.74
N ALA A 247 -16.19 -2.40 -14.74
CA ALA A 247 -15.54 -2.26 -16.05
C ALA A 247 -15.84 -0.91 -16.71
N LYS A 248 -17.11 -0.47 -16.67
CA LYS A 248 -17.54 0.80 -17.26
C LYS A 248 -16.88 2.00 -16.56
N ALA A 249 -16.88 2.02 -15.22
CA ALA A 249 -16.24 3.08 -14.45
C ALA A 249 -14.71 3.15 -14.68
N ILE A 250 -14.05 1.99 -14.83
CA ILE A 250 -12.62 1.91 -15.17
C ILE A 250 -12.36 2.53 -16.55
N GLU A 251 -13.19 2.19 -17.52
CA GLU A 251 -13.08 2.69 -18.90
C GLU A 251 -13.34 4.19 -19.00
N GLU A 252 -14.36 4.70 -18.31
CA GLU A 252 -14.66 6.13 -18.24
C GLU A 252 -13.48 6.91 -17.65
N ARG A 253 -12.91 6.44 -16.54
CA ARG A 253 -11.73 7.06 -15.94
C ARG A 253 -10.49 7.00 -16.85
N ASN A 254 -10.30 5.89 -17.58
CA ASN A 254 -9.22 5.81 -18.57
C ASN A 254 -9.38 6.89 -19.64
N LYS A 255 -10.60 7.07 -20.19
CA LYS A 255 -10.87 8.11 -21.19
C LYS A 255 -10.65 9.52 -20.64
N GLU A 256 -11.08 9.79 -19.41
CA GLU A 256 -10.84 11.06 -18.73
C GLU A 256 -9.34 11.36 -18.60
N TRP A 257 -8.57 10.38 -18.13
CA TRP A 257 -7.11 10.53 -18.00
C TRP A 257 -6.43 10.66 -19.37
N GLU A 258 -6.88 9.93 -20.39
CA GLU A 258 -6.34 10.02 -21.75
C GLU A 258 -6.59 11.39 -22.39
N ALA A 259 -7.73 12.03 -22.08
CA ALA A 259 -8.07 13.37 -22.56
C ALA A 259 -7.25 14.48 -21.88
N ALA A 260 -6.82 14.26 -20.63
CA ALA A 260 -6.04 15.21 -19.83
C ALA A 260 -5.00 14.49 -18.98
N PRO A 261 -3.93 13.95 -19.59
CA PRO A 261 -2.98 13.10 -18.90
C PRO A 261 -2.16 13.91 -17.90
N LYS A 262 -2.14 13.43 -16.65
CA LYS A 262 -1.30 13.98 -15.59
C LYS A 262 -0.64 12.88 -14.78
N ILE A 263 0.53 13.18 -14.21
CA ILE A 263 1.14 12.35 -13.19
C ILE A 263 0.39 12.60 -11.89
N PHE A 264 -0.02 11.52 -11.23
CA PHE A 264 -0.66 11.59 -9.93
C PHE A 264 0.36 12.03 -8.87
N GLU A 265 0.03 13.08 -8.12
CA GLU A 265 0.79 13.55 -6.96
C GLU A 265 0.02 13.22 -5.67
N PHE A 266 0.70 13.07 -4.52
CA PHE A 266 -0.02 12.75 -3.26
C PHE A 266 -1.05 13.81 -2.87
N LYS A 267 -0.83 15.08 -3.22
CA LYS A 267 -1.82 16.16 -3.03
C LYS A 267 -3.13 15.92 -3.80
N ASP A 268 -3.10 15.14 -4.88
CA ASP A 268 -4.30 14.76 -5.64
C ASP A 268 -5.19 13.76 -4.88
N ALA A 269 -4.68 13.13 -3.80
CA ALA A 269 -5.45 12.19 -2.99
C ALA A 269 -6.54 12.86 -2.13
N GLY A 270 -6.55 14.19 -2.07
CA GLY A 270 -7.51 14.99 -1.30
C GLY A 270 -7.06 15.29 0.13
N VAL A 271 -7.79 16.17 0.79
CA VAL A 271 -7.50 16.61 2.17
C VAL A 271 -7.78 15.51 3.18
N ASN A 272 -6.98 15.46 4.25
CA ASN A 272 -7.13 14.51 5.36
C ASN A 272 -7.29 13.06 4.86
N CYS A 273 -6.53 12.70 3.82
CA CYS A 273 -6.64 11.40 3.17
C CYS A 273 -6.12 10.29 4.08
N VAL A 274 -6.79 9.14 4.05
CA VAL A 274 -6.29 7.86 4.55
C VAL A 274 -6.26 6.92 3.36
N ALA A 275 -5.06 6.56 2.90
CA ALA A 275 -4.87 5.78 1.69
C ALA A 275 -4.35 4.39 2.02
N VAL A 276 -5.11 3.36 1.68
CA VAL A 276 -4.71 1.97 1.92
C VAL A 276 -4.10 1.37 0.67
N GLY A 277 -2.79 1.12 0.75
CA GLY A 277 -2.02 0.31 -0.19
C GLY A 277 -1.71 -1.09 0.35
N SER A 278 -1.05 -1.89 -0.49
CA SER A 278 -0.75 -3.31 -0.22
C SER A 278 -2.02 -4.16 0.02
N SER A 279 -1.83 -5.44 0.31
CA SER A 279 -2.90 -6.38 0.64
C SER A 279 -2.37 -7.55 1.45
N PRO A 280 -3.09 -8.03 2.47
CA PRO A 280 -2.75 -9.27 3.16
C PRO A 280 -2.74 -10.50 2.23
N ARG A 281 -3.36 -10.39 1.04
CA ARG A 281 -3.39 -11.46 0.04
C ARG A 281 -2.05 -11.68 -0.68
N PHE A 282 -1.10 -10.75 -0.55
CA PHE A 282 0.22 -10.90 -1.17
C PHE A 282 1.11 -11.94 -0.49
N LYS A 283 0.73 -12.45 0.69
CA LYS A 283 1.43 -13.55 1.39
C LYS A 283 2.93 -13.32 1.48
N VAL A 284 3.31 -12.13 1.91
CA VAL A 284 4.70 -11.63 1.87
C VAL A 284 5.69 -12.53 2.62
N TYR A 285 5.22 -13.22 3.66
CA TYR A 285 6.02 -14.15 4.46
C TYR A 285 6.20 -15.55 3.84
N ASP A 286 5.51 -15.86 2.74
CA ASP A 286 5.68 -17.11 2.00
C ASP A 286 6.81 -17.01 0.95
N VAL A 287 7.42 -15.83 0.78
CA VAL A 287 8.57 -15.62 -0.10
C VAL A 287 9.84 -16.08 0.60
N ASP A 288 10.19 -17.35 0.40
CA ASP A 288 11.39 -18.00 0.93
C ASP A 288 12.40 -18.27 -0.19
N PHE A 289 13.55 -17.59 -0.12
CA PHE A 289 14.66 -17.71 -1.06
C PHE A 289 15.57 -18.93 -0.82
N GLY A 290 15.28 -19.75 0.20
CA GLY A 290 16.12 -20.84 0.68
C GLY A 290 16.78 -20.57 2.02
N TRP A 291 16.55 -19.39 2.60
CA TRP A 291 17.04 -19.00 3.94
C TRP A 291 15.96 -19.13 5.03
N GLY A 292 14.75 -19.55 4.67
CA GLY A 292 13.59 -19.54 5.55
C GLY A 292 12.68 -18.35 5.29
N LYS A 293 11.57 -18.29 6.05
CA LYS A 293 10.58 -17.20 5.93
C LYS A 293 11.17 -15.87 6.42
N PRO A 294 10.79 -14.73 5.82
CA PRO A 294 11.22 -13.42 6.29
C PRO A 294 10.80 -13.16 7.75
N GLU A 295 11.68 -12.55 8.55
CA GLU A 295 11.31 -12.18 9.92
C GLU A 295 10.51 -10.88 10.04
N GLY A 296 10.58 -10.04 9.00
CA GLY A 296 9.77 -8.84 8.85
C GLY A 296 9.73 -8.40 7.38
N VAL A 297 8.61 -7.81 6.99
CA VAL A 297 8.44 -7.15 5.69
C VAL A 297 7.96 -5.73 5.94
N ARG A 298 8.49 -4.77 5.19
CA ARG A 298 8.24 -3.33 5.36
C ARG A 298 8.16 -2.65 4.00
N SER A 299 7.46 -1.52 3.96
CA SER A 299 7.49 -0.63 2.80
C SER A 299 8.77 0.23 2.78
N GLY A 300 9.16 0.71 1.60
CA GLY A 300 10.22 1.71 1.46
C GLY A 300 9.69 3.14 1.59
N SER A 301 10.60 4.11 1.64
CA SER A 301 10.25 5.50 1.95
C SER A 301 9.59 6.29 0.80
N ASN A 302 9.76 5.85 -0.45
CA ASN A 302 9.35 6.61 -1.64
C ASN A 302 7.84 6.76 -1.85
N ASN A 303 7.00 6.00 -1.14
CA ASN A 303 5.54 6.06 -1.27
C ASN A 303 4.86 6.36 0.07
N ARG A 304 5.52 7.16 0.93
CA ARG A 304 5.05 7.52 2.27
C ARG A 304 4.65 9.00 2.36
N PHE A 305 3.49 9.24 2.93
CA PHE A 305 2.91 10.55 3.22
C PHE A 305 1.96 10.44 4.43
N ASP A 306 1.53 11.56 5.00
CA ASP A 306 0.57 11.57 6.11
C ASP A 306 -0.75 10.89 5.70
N GLY A 307 -1.11 9.82 6.42
CA GLY A 307 -2.31 9.01 6.16
C GLY A 307 -2.07 7.80 5.26
N MET A 308 -0.83 7.50 4.85
CA MET A 308 -0.54 6.27 4.11
C MET A 308 -0.60 5.05 5.04
N VAL A 309 -1.30 4.01 4.59
CA VAL A 309 -1.52 2.75 5.32
C VAL A 309 -1.13 1.58 4.43
N TYR A 310 -0.32 0.65 4.92
CA TYR A 310 -0.06 -0.63 4.27
C TYR A 310 -0.58 -1.80 5.09
N LEU A 311 -1.32 -2.68 4.44
CA LEU A 311 -1.80 -3.92 5.03
C LEU A 311 -0.93 -5.11 4.61
N TYR A 312 -0.46 -5.86 5.58
CA TYR A 312 0.29 -7.10 5.40
C TYR A 312 -0.44 -8.27 6.08
N GLN A 313 -0.21 -9.48 5.59
CA GLN A 313 -0.55 -10.66 6.36
C GLN A 313 0.24 -10.62 7.67
N GLY A 314 -0.38 -10.88 8.81
CA GLY A 314 0.36 -10.94 10.07
C GLY A 314 1.37 -12.10 10.06
N LYS A 315 2.51 -11.91 10.70
CA LYS A 315 3.60 -12.90 10.76
C LYS A 315 3.14 -14.26 11.33
N SER A 316 2.23 -14.25 12.30
CA SER A 316 1.61 -15.46 12.87
C SER A 316 0.74 -16.24 11.87
N GLY A 317 0.49 -15.69 10.67
CA GLY A 317 -0.34 -16.29 9.65
C GLY A 317 -1.84 -16.14 9.94
N GLY A 318 -2.61 -17.01 9.32
CA GLY A 318 -4.07 -17.01 9.44
C GLY A 318 -4.70 -15.70 8.96
N ARG A 319 -5.59 -15.12 9.78
CA ARG A 319 -6.33 -13.87 9.50
C ARG A 319 -5.81 -12.66 10.25
N SER A 320 -4.67 -12.80 10.94
CA SER A 320 -3.99 -11.66 11.55
C SER A 320 -3.51 -10.69 10.46
N ILE A 321 -3.55 -9.39 10.77
CA ILE A 321 -3.16 -8.33 9.84
C ILE A 321 -2.20 -7.38 10.55
N ASP A 322 -1.04 -7.19 9.95
CA ASP A 322 -0.07 -6.18 10.36
C ASP A 322 -0.36 -4.91 9.54
N VAL A 323 -0.51 -3.78 10.23
CA VAL A 323 -0.88 -2.49 9.64
C VAL A 323 0.26 -1.51 9.87
N GLU A 324 0.97 -1.14 8.81
CA GLU A 324 1.95 -0.05 8.83
C GLU A 324 1.25 1.27 8.53
N ILE A 325 1.35 2.25 9.43
CA ILE A 325 0.71 3.56 9.26
C ILE A 325 1.79 4.64 9.32
N THR A 326 1.76 5.56 8.35
CA THR A 326 2.53 6.82 8.37
C THR A 326 1.60 7.98 8.71
N LEU A 327 1.91 8.71 9.79
CA LEU A 327 1.16 9.91 10.19
C LEU A 327 2.11 11.01 10.66
N GLU A 328 1.63 12.24 10.70
CA GLU A 328 2.26 13.29 11.49
C GLU A 328 2.46 12.86 12.95
N ALA A 329 3.60 13.22 13.54
CA ALA A 329 4.01 12.74 14.86
C ALA A 329 2.99 13.02 15.96
N GLY A 330 2.32 14.18 15.90
CA GLY A 330 1.24 14.56 16.82
C GLY A 330 0.02 13.64 16.72
N THR A 331 -0.45 13.39 15.49
CA THR A 331 -1.56 12.47 15.21
C THR A 331 -1.21 11.05 15.61
N MET A 332 -0.01 10.56 15.27
CA MET A 332 0.46 9.23 15.67
C MET A 332 0.41 9.07 17.20
N LYS A 333 0.89 10.07 17.96
CA LYS A 333 0.87 10.06 19.43
C LYS A 333 -0.53 9.96 20.03
N LEU A 334 -1.54 10.54 19.35
CA LEU A 334 -2.93 10.43 19.77
C LEU A 334 -3.50 9.05 19.43
N LEU A 335 -3.22 8.52 18.24
CA LEU A 335 -3.64 7.19 17.82
C LEU A 335 -3.06 6.08 18.73
N GLU A 336 -1.80 6.21 19.15
CA GLU A 336 -1.13 5.30 20.09
C GLU A 336 -1.77 5.25 21.49
N LYS A 337 -2.61 6.24 21.83
CA LYS A 337 -3.32 6.30 23.11
C LYS A 337 -4.78 5.86 22.99
N ASP A 338 -5.26 5.65 21.78
CA ASP A 338 -6.63 5.25 21.51
C ASP A 338 -6.82 3.76 21.79
N LYS A 339 -7.39 3.45 22.96
CA LYS A 339 -7.61 2.06 23.40
C LYS A 339 -8.62 1.32 22.52
N GLU A 340 -9.60 2.04 21.96
CA GLU A 340 -10.56 1.44 21.04
C GLU A 340 -9.88 1.07 19.74
N PHE A 341 -9.01 1.94 19.21
CA PHE A 341 -8.19 1.64 18.04
C PHE A 341 -7.33 0.39 18.26
N LEU A 342 -6.64 0.34 19.41
CA LEU A 342 -5.72 -0.73 19.79
C LEU A 342 -6.44 -2.03 20.21
N MET A 343 -7.77 -2.03 20.29
CA MET A 343 -8.59 -3.17 20.72
C MET A 343 -8.25 -3.66 22.14
N GLN A 344 -7.91 -2.73 23.04
CA GLN A 344 -7.47 -2.98 24.43
C GLN A 344 -8.54 -2.70 25.48
#